data_AF-A0A183MUC5-F1
#
_entry.id   AF-A0A183MUC5-F1
#
_cell.length_a   1.000
_cell.length_b   1.000
_cell.length_c   1.000
_cell.angle_alpha   90.00
_cell.angle_beta   90.00
_cell.angle_gamma   90.00
#
_symmetry.space_group_name_H-M   'P 1'
#
loop_
_entity.id
_entity.type
_entity.pdbx_description
1 polymer ?
#
loop_
_entity_poly.entity_id
_entity_poly.type
_entity_poly.pdbx_seq_one_letter_code
_entity_poly.pdbx_strand_id
1 'polypeptide(L)'
;MWETGKISQIATEMRRYNLAVLGISETHWIQAVQKRLATGEMLLYSGHEEESAPHTQGVALMLSKVARNALVGWESHGSRIIKASFKTKKEGILINIIQCYASTSDSNYDIKDQF
;
A
#
# COMPACT_ATOMS: atom_id res chain seq x y z
N MET A 1 -9.17 -10.07 -13.72
CA MET A 1 -10.01 -9.04 -14.39
C MET A 1 -10.90 -8.26 -13.43
N TRP A 2 -11.33 -8.83 -12.29
CA TRP A 2 -12.18 -8.19 -11.27
C TRP A 2 -11.52 -7.03 -10.48
N GLU A 3 -10.19 -7.05 -10.33
CA GLU A 3 -9.46 -6.05 -9.54
C GLU A 3 -9.32 -4.68 -10.24
N THR A 4 -9.30 -4.64 -11.57
CA THR A 4 -9.07 -3.41 -12.35
C THR A 4 -10.19 -2.37 -12.12
N GLY A 5 -11.44 -2.83 -12.00
CA GLY A 5 -12.60 -1.95 -11.75
C GLY A 5 -12.54 -1.28 -10.38
N LYS A 6 -12.25 -2.06 -9.32
CA LYS A 6 -12.11 -1.55 -7.95
C LYS A 6 -10.96 -0.56 -7.83
N ILE A 7 -9.80 -0.87 -8.41
CA ILE A 7 -8.63 0.03 -8.42
C ILE A 7 -8.95 1.35 -9.12
N SER A 8 -9.70 1.33 -10.22
CA SER A 8 -10.12 2.53 -10.94
C SER A 8 -11.06 3.42 -10.11
N GLN A 9 -11.95 2.81 -9.33
CA GLN A 9 -12.83 3.53 -8.41
C GLN A 9 -12.03 4.20 -7.28
N ILE A 10 -11.09 3.47 -6.66
CA ILE A 10 -10.20 4.02 -5.63
C ILE A 10 -9.39 5.21 -6.18
N ALA A 11 -8.84 5.09 -7.39
CA ALA A 11 -8.12 6.19 -8.03
C ALA A 11 -9.03 7.40 -8.30
N THR A 12 -10.31 7.17 -8.57
CA THR A 12 -11.29 8.25 -8.76
C THR A 12 -11.58 8.97 -7.44
N GLU A 13 -11.78 8.23 -6.34
CA GLU A 13 -11.95 8.84 -5.02
C GLU A 13 -10.68 9.57 -4.56
N MET A 14 -9.49 9.00 -4.76
CA MET A 14 -8.22 9.67 -4.47
C MET A 14 -8.11 11.03 -5.15
N ARG A 15 -8.50 11.10 -6.43
CA ARG A 15 -8.55 12.36 -7.19
C ARG A 15 -9.63 13.30 -6.66
N ARG A 16 -10.82 12.78 -6.35
CA ARG A 16 -11.95 13.56 -5.81
C ARG A 16 -11.58 14.27 -4.51
N TYR A 17 -10.86 13.60 -3.62
CA TYR A 17 -10.37 14.16 -2.37
C TYR A 17 -9.02 14.88 -2.49
N ASN A 18 -8.47 15.00 -3.71
CA ASN A 18 -7.17 15.63 -3.99
C ASN A 18 -6.02 15.11 -3.11
N LEU A 19 -6.00 13.79 -2.86
CA LEU A 19 -4.99 13.15 -2.03
C LEU A 19 -3.70 12.90 -2.80
N ALA A 20 -2.56 13.21 -2.18
CA ALA A 20 -1.25 12.89 -2.76
C ALA A 20 -0.87 11.42 -2.56
N VAL A 21 -1.21 10.87 -1.39
CA VAL A 21 -0.99 9.49 -0.96
C VAL A 21 -2.27 9.01 -0.27
N LEU A 22 -2.72 7.79 -0.60
CA LEU A 22 -3.88 7.14 0.01
C LEU A 22 -3.45 5.76 0.54
N GLY A 23 -3.63 5.54 1.84
CA GLY A 23 -3.45 4.23 2.47
C GLY A 23 -4.68 3.36 2.32
N ILE A 24 -4.47 2.08 2.01
CA ILE A 24 -5.52 1.08 1.83
C ILE A 24 -5.14 -0.13 2.68
N SER A 25 -6.09 -0.65 3.44
CA SER A 25 -5.95 -1.89 4.21
C SER A 25 -6.89 -2.95 3.63
N GLU A 26 -6.63 -4.22 3.95
CA GLU A 26 -7.44 -5.37 3.54
C GLU A 26 -7.61 -5.47 2.01
N THR A 27 -6.51 -5.31 1.27
CA THR A 27 -6.54 -5.36 -0.20
C THR A 27 -6.76 -6.76 -0.75
N HIS A 28 -6.40 -7.80 0.03
CA HIS A 28 -6.49 -9.21 -0.33
C HIS A 28 -5.66 -9.57 -1.57
N TRP A 29 -4.64 -8.78 -1.88
CA TRP A 29 -3.72 -9.06 -2.98
C TRP A 29 -2.59 -10.01 -2.54
N ILE A 30 -2.00 -10.69 -3.52
CA ILE A 30 -0.93 -11.66 -3.35
C ILE A 30 0.39 -11.01 -3.78
N GLN A 31 1.47 -11.29 -3.05
CA GLN A 31 2.83 -10.74 -3.24
C GLN A 31 2.99 -9.25 -2.94
N ALA A 32 4.24 -8.80 -2.90
CA ALA A 32 4.60 -7.40 -2.83
C ALA A 32 4.99 -6.88 -4.21
N VAL A 33 4.16 -6.02 -4.82
CA VAL A 33 4.36 -5.55 -6.20
C VAL A 33 4.02 -4.08 -6.32
N GLN A 34 4.68 -3.42 -7.29
CA GLN A 34 4.31 -2.08 -7.74
C GLN A 34 3.56 -2.15 -9.07
N LYS A 35 2.45 -1.42 -9.18
CA LYS A 35 1.65 -1.35 -10.41
C LYS A 35 1.32 0.09 -10.77
N ARG A 36 1.57 0.47 -12.01
CA ARG A 36 1.19 1.78 -12.55
C ARG A 36 -0.16 1.68 -13.26
N LEU A 37 -1.09 2.57 -12.92
CA LEU A 37 -2.37 2.68 -13.62
C LEU A 37 -2.19 3.46 -14.92
N ALA A 38 -3.09 3.24 -15.89
CA ALA A 38 -3.12 4.02 -17.14
C ALA A 38 -3.29 5.53 -16.90
N THR A 39 -4.02 5.89 -15.84
CA THR A 39 -4.24 7.28 -15.40
C THR A 39 -3.00 7.93 -14.79
N GLY A 40 -1.99 7.12 -14.44
CA GLY A 40 -0.65 7.55 -14.05
C GLY A 40 -0.35 7.54 -12.55
N GLU A 41 -1.34 7.23 -11.71
CA GLU A 41 -1.13 6.86 -10.30
C GLU A 41 -0.30 5.57 -10.21
N MET A 42 0.41 5.42 -9.09
CA MET A 42 1.18 4.24 -8.76
C MET A 42 0.62 3.57 -7.51
N LEU A 43 0.49 2.26 -7.55
CA LEU A 43 0.01 1.45 -6.46
C LEU A 43 1.18 0.60 -5.96
N LEU A 44 1.50 0.74 -4.69
CA LEU A 44 2.45 -0.10 -3.97
C LEU A 44 1.62 -1.00 -3.06
N TYR A 45 1.81 -2.31 -3.11
CA TYR A 45 1.05 -3.20 -2.24
C TYR A 45 1.88 -4.34 -1.73
N SER A 46 1.49 -4.80 -0.54
CA SER A 46 2.01 -5.98 0.13
C SER A 46 0.85 -6.93 0.36
N GLY A 47 1.13 -8.21 0.19
CA GLY A 47 0.17 -9.30 0.18
C GLY A 47 0.83 -10.57 0.69
N HIS A 48 0.04 -11.61 0.97
CA HIS A 48 0.61 -12.92 1.29
C HIS A 48 1.35 -13.50 0.06
N GLU A 49 2.44 -14.24 0.28
CA GLU A 49 3.13 -14.96 -0.79
C GLU A 49 2.38 -16.23 -1.23
N GLU A 50 1.65 -16.86 -0.31
CA GLU A 50 0.89 -18.08 -0.56
C GLU A 50 -0.53 -17.79 -1.05
N GLU A 51 -0.89 -18.34 -2.21
CA GLU A 51 -2.22 -18.25 -2.80
C GLU A 51 -3.31 -18.95 -1.96
N SER A 52 -2.93 -19.91 -1.12
CA SER A 52 -3.82 -20.64 -0.20
C SER A 52 -4.06 -19.94 1.14
N ALA A 53 -3.37 -18.84 1.43
CA ALA A 53 -3.54 -18.13 2.69
C ALA A 53 -4.94 -17.47 2.76
N PRO A 54 -5.56 -17.40 3.96
CA PRO A 54 -6.83 -16.70 4.12
C PRO A 54 -6.73 -15.28 3.52
N HIS A 55 -7.61 -14.97 2.57
CA HIS A 55 -7.67 -13.70 1.86
C HIS A 55 -8.19 -12.57 2.77
N THR A 56 -7.50 -12.32 3.88
CA THR A 56 -7.92 -11.41 4.96
C THR A 56 -6.87 -10.36 5.28
N GLN A 57 -5.81 -10.28 4.47
CA GLN A 57 -4.63 -9.45 4.73
C GLN A 57 -4.21 -8.69 3.48
N GLY A 58 -3.32 -7.72 3.67
CA GLY A 58 -2.80 -6.90 2.58
C GLY A 58 -2.93 -5.42 2.90
N VAL A 59 -1.87 -4.68 2.62
CA VAL A 59 -1.87 -3.22 2.69
C VAL A 59 -1.35 -2.64 1.40
N ALA A 60 -1.81 -1.44 1.07
CA ALA A 60 -1.32 -0.72 -0.09
C ALA A 60 -1.23 0.78 0.15
N LEU A 61 -0.37 1.42 -0.64
CA LEU A 61 -0.32 2.86 -0.82
C LEU A 61 -0.64 3.16 -2.29
N MET A 62 -1.65 3.97 -2.54
CA MET A 62 -1.88 4.59 -3.84
C MET A 62 -1.26 5.98 -3.85
N LEU A 63 -0.44 6.25 -4.87
CA LEU A 63 0.35 7.46 -5.03
C LEU A 63 -0.13 8.22 -6.26
N SER A 64 -0.36 9.52 -6.09
CA SER A 64 -0.55 10.45 -7.21
C SER A 64 0.72 10.52 -8.06
N LYS A 65 0.62 11.13 -9.24
CA LYS A 65 1.79 11.42 -10.10
C LYS A 65 2.87 12.21 -9.35
N VAL A 66 2.46 13.15 -8.49
CA VAL A 66 3.37 13.99 -7.71
C VAL A 66 4.07 13.17 -6.63
N ALA A 67 3.31 12.41 -5.83
CA ALA A 67 3.89 11.58 -4.78
C ALA A 67 4.79 10.48 -5.33
N ARG A 68 4.42 9.87 -6.47
CA ARG A 68 5.27 8.91 -7.17
C ARG A 68 6.62 9.51 -7.54
N ASN A 69 6.64 10.71 -8.12
CA ASN A 69 7.89 11.36 -8.53
C ASN A 69 8.77 11.74 -7.32
N ALA A 70 8.17 11.89 -6.13
CA ALA A 70 8.87 12.11 -4.88
C ALA A 70 9.33 10.82 -4.19
N LEU A 71 8.86 9.65 -4.60
CA LEU A 71 9.20 8.37 -3.98
C LEU A 71 10.70 8.08 -4.12
N VAL A 72 11.36 7.81 -3.00
CA VAL A 72 12.77 7.39 -2.93
C VAL A 72 12.89 5.88 -2.99
N GLY A 73 12.00 5.20 -2.27
CA GLY A 73 11.99 3.75 -2.14
C GLY A 73 10.86 3.32 -1.21
N TRP A 74 10.54 2.03 -1.26
CA TRP A 74 9.57 1.42 -0.36
C TRP A 74 10.00 -0.02 -0.05
N GLU A 75 9.52 -0.51 1.08
CA GLU A 75 9.72 -1.87 1.56
C GLU A 75 8.43 -2.39 2.18
N SER A 76 8.19 -3.69 2.07
CA SER A 76 7.14 -4.39 2.78
C SER A 76 7.73 -5.24 3.89
N HIS A 77 7.09 -5.23 5.06
CA HIS A 77 7.43 -6.10 6.19
C HIS A 77 6.24 -7.04 6.41
N GLY A 78 6.27 -8.18 5.71
CA GLY A 78 5.11 -9.08 5.61
C GLY A 78 3.92 -8.46 4.87
N SER A 79 2.78 -9.15 4.89
CA SER A 79 1.56 -8.77 4.16
C SER A 79 0.86 -7.52 4.72
N ARG A 80 1.18 -7.10 5.95
CA ARG A 80 0.39 -6.11 6.70
C ARG A 80 1.08 -4.76 6.91
N ILE A 81 2.35 -4.64 6.54
CA ILE A 81 3.11 -3.41 6.75
C ILE A 81 3.81 -3.03 5.44
N ILE A 82 3.59 -1.77 5.01
CA ILE A 82 4.36 -1.11 3.97
C ILE A 82 4.96 0.17 4.55
N LYS A 83 6.23 0.40 4.24
CA LYS A 83 6.90 1.67 4.48
C LYS A 83 7.39 2.25 3.17
N ALA A 84 7.06 3.52 2.92
CA ALA A 84 7.51 4.26 1.74
C ALA A 84 8.16 5.58 2.15
N SER A 85 9.31 5.88 1.55
CA SER A 85 10.10 7.08 1.80
C SER A 85 9.96 8.06 0.64
N PHE A 86 9.74 9.34 0.92
CA PHE A 86 9.52 10.39 -0.08
C PHE A 86 10.47 11.57 0.16
N LYS A 87 11.00 12.13 -0.92
CA LYS A 87 11.69 13.42 -0.90
C LYS A 87 10.68 14.54 -0.63
N THR A 88 11.04 15.45 0.25
CA THR A 88 10.30 16.70 0.39
C THR A 88 10.89 17.79 -0.49
N LYS A 89 10.22 18.94 -0.57
CA LYS A 89 10.79 20.14 -1.21
C LYS A 89 12.00 20.70 -0.45
N LYS A 90 12.14 20.39 0.83
CA LYS A 90 13.29 20.82 1.63
C LYS A 90 14.41 19.79 1.49
N GLU A 91 15.53 20.25 0.96
CA GLU A 91 16.70 19.41 0.74
C GLU A 91 17.17 18.76 2.04
N GLY A 92 17.62 17.50 1.96
CA GLY A 92 18.03 16.71 3.11
C GLY A 92 16.90 16.17 3.99
N ILE A 93 15.63 16.50 3.73
CA ILE A 93 14.48 15.99 4.49
C ILE A 93 13.69 14.96 3.69
N LEU A 94 13.55 13.77 4.27
CA LEU A 94 12.68 12.70 3.80
C LEU A 94 11.45 12.56 4.71
N ILE A 95 10.31 12.23 4.13
CA ILE A 95 9.11 11.80 4.85
C ILE A 95 8.95 10.30 4.67
N ASN A 96 8.69 9.59 5.76
CA ASN A 96 8.35 8.17 5.73
C ASN A 96 6.86 8.01 6.04
N ILE A 97 6.15 7.25 5.22
CA ILE A 97 4.76 6.87 5.44
C ILE A 97 4.74 5.37 5.69
N ILE A 98 4.14 4.96 6.80
CA ILE A 98 3.95 3.55 7.16
C ILE A 98 2.45 3.27 7.13
N GLN A 99 2.03 2.39 6.23
CA GLN A 99 0.68 1.83 6.22
C GLN A 99 0.73 0.47 6.91
N CYS A 100 -0.17 0.29 7.87
CA CYS A 100 -0.14 -0.84 8.77
C CYS A 100 -1.57 -1.29 9.06
N TYR A 101 -1.81 -2.60 9.02
CA TYR A 101 -3.08 -3.18 9.46
C TYR A 101 -2.82 -4.17 10.60
N ALA A 102 -3.21 -3.78 11.82
CA ALA A 102 -2.96 -4.55 13.02
C ALA A 102 -3.71 -5.88 13.01
N SER A 103 -3.09 -6.89 13.61
CA SER A 103 -3.74 -8.18 13.85
C SER A 103 -4.97 -8.04 14.74
N THR A 104 -6.03 -8.79 14.47
CA THR A 104 -7.20 -8.85 15.35
C THR A 104 -6.90 -9.62 16.64
N SER A 105 -7.67 -9.39 17.70
CA SER A 105 -7.50 -10.06 19.01
C SER A 105 -7.49 -11.57 18.92
N ASP A 106 -8.20 -12.12 17.94
CA ASP A 106 -8.39 -13.56 17.75
C ASP A 106 -7.27 -14.20 16.92
N SER A 107 -6.29 -13.40 16.47
CA SER A 107 -5.13 -13.91 15.75
C SER A 107 -4.18 -14.67 16.69
N ASN A 108 -3.49 -15.67 16.10
CA ASN A 108 -2.50 -16.48 16.80
C ASN A 108 -1.39 -15.58 17.40
N TYR A 109 -0.88 -15.94 18.58
CA TYR A 109 0.18 -15.22 19.27
C TYR A 109 1.44 -15.08 18.42
N ASP A 110 1.84 -16.10 17.66
CA ASP A 110 3.01 -16.01 16.77
C ASP A 110 2.86 -14.92 15.69
N ILE A 111 1.64 -14.68 15.22
CA ILE A 111 1.33 -13.63 14.24
C ILE A 111 1.35 -12.24 14.92
N LYS A 112 1.04 -12.17 16.21
CA LYS A 112 1.11 -10.93 17.00
C LYS A 112 2.57 -10.58 17.32
N ASP A 113 3.40 -11.56 17.61
CA ASP A 113 4.82 -11.36 17.94
C ASP A 113 5.68 -11.01 16.72
N GLN A 114 5.24 -11.39 15.51
CA GLN A 114 5.88 -11.02 14.24
C GLN A 114 5.46 -9.65 13.70
N PHE A 115 4.59 -8.94 14.41
CA PHE A 115 4.06 -7.63 14.03
C PHE A 115 4.80 -6.49 14.72
#